data_AF-A0A9Q9CM17-F1
#
_entry.id   AF-A0A9Q9CM17-F1
#
_cell.length_a   1.000
_cell.length_b   1.000
_cell.length_c   1.000
_cell.angle_alpha   90.00
_cell.angle_beta   90.00
_cell.angle_gamma   90.00
#
_symmetry.space_group_name_H-M   'P 1'
#
loop_
_entity.id
_entity.type
_entity.pdbx_description
1 polymer ?
#
loop_
_entity_poly.entity_id
_entity_poly.type
_entity_poly.pdbx_seq_one_letter_code
_entity_poly.pdbx_strand_id
1 'polypeptide(L)'
;MFNFIRRYQLSNLKIKLLLLYLLNISDISLTIILVNTGLIIEANPLMANIITNSIATFFIKVLLPAVLFIYLYIRLKTATVKMIKLTNYCLIGLLGFYLIINVLHLVWFLMLPFFV
;
A
#
# COMPACT_ATOMS: atom_id res chain seq x y z
N MET A 1 -19.32 1.82 -8.39
CA MET A 1 -17.89 1.80 -8.77
C MET A 1 -17.49 2.98 -9.67
N PHE A 2 -18.14 3.22 -10.81
CA PHE A 2 -17.85 4.37 -11.69
C PHE A 2 -17.92 5.75 -11.00
N ASN A 3 -18.85 5.95 -10.06
CA ASN A 3 -18.97 7.20 -9.31
C ASN A 3 -17.80 7.43 -8.33
N PHE A 4 -17.12 6.38 -7.86
CA PHE A 4 -15.93 6.49 -7.00
C PHE A 4 -14.70 6.94 -7.79
N ILE A 5 -14.62 6.54 -9.07
CA ILE A 5 -13.55 6.93 -9.99
C ILE A 5 -13.69 8.41 -10.38
N ARG A 6 -14.93 8.85 -10.66
CA ARG A 6 -15.23 10.15 -11.29
C ARG A 6 -15.45 11.32 -10.31
N ARG A 7 -15.73 11.05 -9.03
CA ARG A 7 -15.97 12.10 -8.02
C ARG A 7 -14.66 12.52 -7.35
N TYR A 8 -14.23 13.73 -7.67
CA TYR A 8 -13.06 14.42 -7.10
C TYR A 8 -13.35 15.08 -5.74
N GLN A 9 -14.31 14.57 -4.98
CA GLN A 9 -14.63 15.11 -3.67
C GLN A 9 -13.57 14.69 -2.64
N LEU A 10 -13.24 15.60 -1.72
CA LEU A 10 -12.25 15.37 -0.67
C LEU A 10 -12.57 14.12 0.18
N SER A 11 -13.86 13.84 0.41
CA SER A 11 -14.32 12.63 1.11
C SER A 11 -13.91 11.33 0.42
N ASN A 12 -13.94 11.29 -0.92
CA ASN A 12 -13.53 10.12 -1.68
C ASN A 12 -12.01 9.94 -1.68
N LEU A 13 -11.25 11.04 -1.73
CA LEU A 13 -9.79 10.97 -1.62
C LEU A 13 -9.35 10.43 -0.25
N LYS A 14 -10.05 10.80 0.83
CA LYS A 14 -9.84 10.22 2.17
C LYS A 14 -9.99 8.70 2.14
N ILE A 15 -11.07 8.20 1.53
CA ILE A 15 -11.31 6.75 1.42
C ILE A 15 -10.22 6.08 0.59
N LYS A 16 -9.81 6.68 -0.54
CA LYS A 16 -8.73 6.14 -1.39
C LYS A 16 -7.38 6.06 -0.66
N LEU A 17 -7.03 7.09 0.10
CA LEU A 17 -5.82 7.08 0.93
C LEU A 17 -5.89 6.01 2.02
N LEU A 18 -7.05 5.86 2.68
CA LEU A 18 -7.24 4.81 3.67
C LEU A 18 -7.13 3.42 3.06
N LEU A 19 -7.74 3.18 1.89
CA LEU A 19 -7.63 1.91 1.18
C LEU A 19 -6.17 1.63 0.77
N LEU A 20 -5.46 2.63 0.27
CA LEU A 20 -4.05 2.48 -0.10
C LEU A 20 -3.19 2.15 1.12
N TYR A 21 -3.48 2.76 2.27
CA TYR A 21 -2.83 2.45 3.53
C TYR A 21 -3.08 1.01 3.99
N LEU A 22 -4.33 0.55 3.93
CA LEU A 22 -4.67 -0.83 4.27
C LEU A 22 -3.98 -1.83 3.34
N LEU A 23 -3.93 -1.56 2.03
CA LEU A 23 -3.21 -2.41 1.08
C LEU A 23 -1.70 -2.44 1.33
N ASN A 24 -1.11 -1.34 1.79
CA ASN A 24 0.30 -1.29 2.17
C ASN A 24 0.58 -2.04 3.50
N ILE A 25 -0.37 -2.04 4.45
CA ILE A 25 -0.26 -2.88 5.66
C ILE A 25 -0.40 -4.36 5.30
N SER A 26 -1.36 -4.72 4.45
CA SER A 26 -1.55 -6.12 4.06
C SER A 26 -0.37 -6.65 3.26
N ASP A 27 0.20 -5.82 2.37
CA ASP A 27 1.44 -6.09 1.64
C ASP A 27 2.55 -6.52 2.61
N ILE A 28 2.98 -5.64 3.52
CA ILE A 28 4.07 -5.95 4.44
C ILE A 28 3.76 -7.12 5.37
N SER A 29 2.50 -7.29 5.77
CA SER A 29 2.09 -8.42 6.63
C SER A 29 2.27 -9.75 5.90
N LEU A 30 1.82 -9.82 4.64
CA LEU A 30 1.99 -11.01 3.80
C LEU A 30 3.47 -11.24 3.47
N THR A 31 4.24 -10.20 3.18
CA THR A 31 5.68 -10.32 2.96
C THR A 31 6.37 -10.95 4.17
N ILE A 32 6.10 -10.46 5.38
CA ILE A 32 6.71 -11.02 6.60
C ILE A 32 6.33 -12.49 6.77
N ILE A 33 5.06 -12.84 6.58
CA ILE A 33 4.59 -14.24 6.68
C ILE A 33 5.33 -15.13 5.69
N LEU A 34 5.41 -14.72 4.42
CA LEU A 34 6.04 -15.49 3.35
C LEU A 34 7.55 -15.64 3.56
N VAL A 35 8.25 -14.55 3.91
CA VAL A 35 9.70 -14.58 4.14
C VAL A 35 10.07 -15.40 5.37
N ASN A 36 9.26 -15.35 6.43
CA ASN A 36 9.49 -16.16 7.64
C ASN A 36 9.36 -17.67 7.43
N THR A 37 8.77 -18.11 6.30
CA THR A 37 8.78 -19.54 5.94
C THR A 37 10.17 -20.05 5.52
N GLY A 38 11.09 -19.14 5.14
CA GLY A 38 12.40 -19.48 4.60
C GLY A 38 12.38 -19.97 3.14
N LEU A 39 11.20 -20.14 2.53
CA LEU A 39 11.02 -20.64 1.16
C LEU A 39 11.03 -19.54 0.11
N ILE A 40 10.73 -18.29 0.52
CA ILE A 40 10.58 -17.15 -0.37
C ILE A 40 11.47 -16.02 0.15
N ILE A 41 12.17 -15.35 -0.76
CA ILE A 41 13.02 -14.19 -0.46
C ILE A 41 12.35 -12.90 -0.93
N GLU A 42 12.65 -11.81 -0.24
CA GLU A 42 12.18 -10.49 -0.61
C GLU A 42 12.87 -10.03 -1.91
N ALA A 43 12.08 -9.77 -2.96
CA ALA A 43 12.62 -9.40 -4.26
C ALA A 43 13.22 -7.98 -4.29
N ASN A 44 12.76 -7.09 -3.41
CA ASN A 44 13.27 -5.73 -3.32
C ASN A 44 14.54 -5.68 -2.44
N PRO A 45 15.73 -5.41 -3.00
CA PRO A 45 16.98 -5.46 -2.25
C PRO A 45 17.06 -4.41 -1.14
N LEU A 46 16.39 -3.26 -1.27
CA LEU A 46 16.31 -2.26 -0.21
C LEU A 46 15.45 -2.76 0.95
N MET A 47 14.37 -3.46 0.63
CA MET A 47 13.42 -3.98 1.62
C MET A 47 13.97 -5.21 2.34
N ALA A 48 14.77 -6.03 1.66
CA ALA A 48 15.37 -7.25 2.22
C ALA A 48 16.18 -6.97 3.51
N ASN A 49 16.85 -5.82 3.60
CA ASN A 49 17.58 -5.42 4.81
C ASN A 49 16.68 -4.84 5.90
N ILE A 50 15.55 -4.24 5.52
CA ILE A 50 14.62 -3.60 6.47
C ILE A 50 13.77 -4.67 7.15
N ILE A 51 13.31 -5.69 6.41
CA ILE A 51 12.35 -6.69 6.89
C ILE A 51 12.90 -7.55 8.02
N THR A 52 14.22 -7.72 8.10
CA THR A 52 14.90 -8.46 9.17
C THR A 52 14.85 -7.73 10.52
N ASN A 53 14.58 -6.42 10.52
CA ASN A 53 14.41 -5.62 11.72
C ASN A 53 12.95 -5.20 11.88
N SER A 54 12.23 -5.83 12.82
CA SER A 54 10.80 -5.58 13.05
C SER A 54 10.49 -4.13 13.41
N ILE A 55 11.39 -3.46 14.14
CA ILE A 55 11.24 -2.05 14.52
C ILE A 55 11.37 -1.16 13.28
N ALA A 56 12.45 -1.33 12.51
CA ALA A 56 12.67 -0.56 11.28
C ALA A 56 11.51 -0.76 10.27
N THR A 57 11.05 -2.00 10.13
CA THR A 57 9.90 -2.36 9.29
C THR A 57 8.64 -1.62 9.73
N PHE A 58 8.31 -1.64 11.03
CA PHE A 58 7.15 -0.92 11.55
C PHE A 58 7.25 0.59 11.26
N PHE A 59 8.39 1.22 11.54
CA PHE A 59 8.56 2.65 11.30
C PHE A 59 8.45 3.02 9.81
N ILE A 60 9.08 2.25 8.94
CA ILE A 60 9.16 2.57 7.50
C ILE A 60 7.88 2.19 6.74
N LYS A 61 7.25 1.06 7.07
CA LYS A 61 6.08 0.53 6.34
C LYS A 61 4.74 0.83 6.99
N VAL A 62 4.70 1.15 8.28
CA VAL A 62 3.44 1.45 8.99
C VAL A 62 3.37 2.92 9.39
N LEU A 63 4.31 3.39 10.22
CA LEU A 63 4.22 4.73 10.77
C LEU A 63 4.45 5.83 9.72
N LEU A 64 5.52 5.72 8.94
CA LEU A 64 5.86 6.72 7.94
C LEU A 64 4.74 6.90 6.88
N PRO A 65 4.18 5.84 6.25
CA PRO A 65 3.07 5.99 5.31
C PRO A 65 1.82 6.58 5.96
N ALA A 66 1.50 6.22 7.21
CA ALA A 66 0.39 6.79 7.94
C ALA A 66 0.54 8.31 8.09
N VAL A 67 1.70 8.77 8.54
CA VAL A 67 2.01 10.21 8.69
C VAL A 67 1.95 10.93 7.33
N LEU A 68 2.54 10.34 6.30
CA LEU A 68 2.55 10.93 4.95
C LEU A 68 1.14 11.05 4.37
N PHE A 69 0.28 10.05 4.54
CA PHE A 69 -1.10 10.10 4.06
C PHE A 69 -1.95 11.10 4.84
N ILE A 70 -1.76 11.21 6.16
CA ILE A 70 -2.40 12.25 6.97
C ILE A 70 -1.96 13.64 6.50
N TYR A 71 -0.66 13.86 6.34
CA TYR A 71 -0.11 15.12 5.85
C TYR A 71 -0.67 15.48 4.46
N LEU A 72 -0.69 14.51 3.54
CA LEU A 72 -1.21 14.71 2.20
C LEU A 72 -2.72 15.03 2.23
N TYR A 73 -3.49 14.38 3.08
CA TYR A 73 -4.91 14.70 3.27
C TYR A 73 -5.13 16.13 3.79
N ILE A 74 -4.32 16.58 4.76
CA ILE A 74 -4.38 17.96 5.27
C ILE A 74 -4.08 18.96 4.14
N ARG A 75 -3.03 18.72 3.34
CA ARG A 75 -2.67 19.57 2.20
C ARG A 75 -3.75 19.62 1.11
N LEU A 76 -4.48 18.52 0.91
CA LEU A 76 -5.58 18.46 -0.05
C LEU A 76 -6.78 19.35 0.34
N LYS A 77 -6.95 19.69 1.64
CA LYS A 77 -8.04 20.57 2.09
C LYS A 77 -7.96 21.98 1.50
N THR A 78 -6.74 22.45 1.22
CA THR A 78 -6.48 23.79 0.66
C THR A 78 -5.97 23.73 -0.78
N ALA A 79 -6.10 22.58 -1.44
CA ALA A 79 -5.56 22.37 -2.79
C ALA A 79 -6.53 22.86 -3.88
N THR A 80 -5.98 23.25 -5.03
CA THR A 80 -6.78 23.62 -6.20
C THR A 80 -7.48 22.41 -6.81
N VAL A 81 -8.57 22.65 -7.53
CA VAL A 81 -9.33 21.58 -8.22
C VAL A 81 -8.44 20.76 -9.17
N LYS A 82 -7.47 21.41 -9.84
CA LYS A 82 -6.52 20.73 -10.73
C LYS A 82 -5.65 19.73 -9.95
N MET A 83 -5.14 20.11 -8.78
CA MET A 83 -4.33 19.25 -7.93
C MET A 83 -5.16 18.08 -7.37
N ILE A 84 -6.39 18.34 -6.92
CA ILE A 84 -7.32 17.30 -6.45
C ILE A 84 -7.58 16.26 -7.54
N LYS A 85 -7.80 16.69 -8.80
CA LYS A 85 -7.96 15.79 -9.95
C LYS A 85 -6.71 14.96 -10.20
N LEU A 86 -5.53 15.58 -10.22
CA LEU A 86 -4.27 14.88 -10.41
C LEU A 86 -4.04 13.82 -9.32
N THR A 87 -4.21 14.18 -8.05
CA THR A 87 -4.08 13.24 -6.94
C THR A 87 -5.07 12.08 -7.06
N ASN A 88 -6.29 12.33 -7.52
CA ASN A 88 -7.27 11.26 -7.76
C ASN A 88 -6.78 10.23 -8.78
N TYR A 89 -6.20 10.68 -9.90
CA TYR A 89 -5.64 9.79 -10.91
C TYR A 89 -4.44 9.00 -10.38
N CYS A 90 -3.52 9.67 -9.67
CA CYS A 90 -2.38 9.00 -9.04
C CYS A 90 -2.83 7.93 -8.04
N LEU A 91 -3.81 8.24 -7.17
CA LEU A 91 -4.32 7.28 -6.20
C LEU A 91 -5.00 6.09 -6.84
N ILE A 92 -5.73 6.28 -7.95
CA ILE A 92 -6.34 5.15 -8.67
C ILE A 92 -5.25 4.23 -9.24
N GLY A 93 -4.21 4.81 -9.86
CA GLY A 93 -3.07 4.03 -10.37
C GLY A 93 -2.36 3.25 -9.26
N LEU A 94 -2.08 3.91 -8.13
CA LEU A 94 -1.44 3.28 -6.97
C LEU A 94 -2.30 2.18 -6.36
N LEU A 95 -3.61 2.39 -6.21
CA LEU A 95 -4.53 1.35 -5.73
C LEU A 95 -4.52 0.13 -6.65
N GLY A 96 -4.56 0.34 -7.97
CA GLY A 96 -4.47 -0.76 -8.94
C GLY A 96 -3.17 -1.54 -8.81
N PHE A 97 -2.04 -0.84 -8.70
CA PHE A 97 -0.73 -1.46 -8.53
C PHE A 97 -0.63 -2.27 -7.23
N TYR A 98 -1.05 -1.70 -6.10
CA TYR A 98 -1.03 -2.40 -4.81
C TYR A 98 -1.99 -3.59 -4.75
N LEU A 99 -3.13 -3.52 -5.45
CA LEU A 99 -4.03 -4.66 -5.59
C LEU A 99 -3.35 -5.83 -6.31
N ILE A 100 -2.63 -5.56 -7.41
CA ILE A 100 -1.90 -6.60 -8.16
C ILE A 100 -0.84 -7.26 -7.26
N ILE A 101 -0.08 -6.47 -6.50
CA ILE A 101 0.95 -6.99 -5.58
C ILE A 101 0.30 -7.87 -4.50
N ASN A 102 -0.78 -7.41 -3.87
CA ASN A 102 -1.47 -8.21 -2.85
C ASN A 102 -2.04 -9.52 -3.43
N VAL A 103 -2.57 -9.50 -4.65
CA VAL A 103 -3.00 -10.72 -5.35
C VAL A 103 -1.82 -11.66 -5.59
N LEU A 104 -0.67 -11.13 -6.01
CA LEU A 104 0.55 -11.93 -6.18
C LEU A 104 0.98 -12.58 -4.86
N HIS A 105 0.94 -11.85 -3.74
CA HIS A 105 1.20 -12.43 -2.42
C HIS A 105 0.23 -13.55 -2.06
N LEU A 106 -1.06 -13.38 -2.36
CA LEU A 106 -2.04 -14.44 -2.13
C LEU A 106 -1.76 -15.68 -2.99
N VAL A 107 -1.34 -15.51 -4.25
CA VAL A 107 -0.92 -16.62 -5.10
C VAL A 107 0.27 -17.36 -4.49
N TRP A 108 1.33 -16.64 -4.07
CA TRP A 108 2.49 -17.26 -3.42
C TRP A 108 2.12 -17.97 -2.11
N PHE A 109 1.24 -17.36 -1.31
CA PHE A 109 0.75 -17.96 -0.08
C PHE A 109 -0.01 -19.27 -0.34
N LEU A 110 -0.88 -19.30 -1.35
CA LEU A 110 -1.59 -20.51 -1.76
C LEU A 110 -0.67 -21.59 -2.36
N MET A 111 0.47 -21.19 -2.92
CA MET A 111 1.47 -22.12 -3.45
C MET A 111 2.39 -22.72 -2.37
N LEU A 112 2.43 -22.17 -1.15
CA LEU A 112 3.28 -22.67 -0.06
C LEU A 112 3.20 -24.20 0.17
N PRO A 113 2.02 -24.85 0.18
CA PRO A 113 1.93 -26.29 0.41
C PRO A 113 2.60 -27.15 -0.67
N PHE A 114 2.95 -26.60 -1.84
CA PHE A 114 3.65 -27.33 -2.90
C PHE A 114 5.18 -27.24 -2.77
N PHE A 115 5.68 -26.41 -1.84
CA PHE A 115 7.12 -26.21 -1.59
C PHE A 115 7.59 -26.84 -0.26
N VAL A 116 6.65 -27.30 0.58
CA VAL A 116 6.89 -28.04 1.84
C VAL A 116 6.80 -29.53 1.56
#